data_AF-A0AAU1WQA5-F1
#
_entry.id   AF-A0AAU1WQA5-F1
#
_cell.length_a   1.000
_cell.length_b   1.000
_cell.length_c   1.000
_cell.angle_alpha   90.00
_cell.angle_beta   90.00
_cell.angle_gamma   90.00
#
_symmetry.space_group_name_H-M   'P 1'
#
loop_
_entity.id
_entity.type
_entity.pdbx_description
1 polymer ?
#
loop_
_entity_poly.entity_id
_entity_poly.type
_entity_poly.pdbx_seq_one_letter_code
_entity_poly.pdbx_strand_id
1 'polypeptide(L)' 'MAKTSVSNETSSVVCLWVEPWGTDHWMEPGGEFTVVTETDPEPSPFNVVVHDQGITV' A
#
# COMPACT_ATOMS: atom_id res chain seq x y z
N MET A 1 -3.28 -2.38 16.09
CA MET A 1 -3.16 -1.40 15.00
C MET A 1 -1.80 -1.51 14.33
N ALA A 2 -1.73 -2.21 13.20
CA ALA A 2 -0.54 -2.18 12.34
C ALA A 2 -0.59 -0.95 11.43
N LYS A 3 0.56 -0.32 11.22
CA LYS A 3 0.73 0.82 10.31
C LYS A 3 1.85 0.51 9.34
N THR A 4 1.59 0.71 8.06
CA THR A 4 2.57 0.53 6.99
C THR A 4 2.53 1.74 6.09
N SER A 5 3.68 2.37 5.89
CA SER A 5 3.85 3.46 4.93
C SER A 5 4.23 2.88 3.58
N VAL A 6 3.64 3.42 2.52
CA VAL A 6 3.90 3.00 1.14
C VAL A 6 4.16 4.25 0.31
N SER A 7 5.26 4.28 -0.44
CA SER A 7 5.61 5.40 -1.30
C SER A 7 5.79 4.98 -2.75
N ASN A 8 5.33 5.83 -3.67
CA ASN A 8 5.55 5.67 -5.10
C ASN A 8 6.76 6.51 -5.54
N GLU A 9 7.94 5.90 -5.52
CA GLU A 9 9.19 6.55 -5.95
C GLU A 9 9.38 6.51 -7.48
N THR A 10 8.39 6.02 -8.23
CA THR A 10 8.44 5.98 -9.69
C THR A 10 7.95 7.29 -10.31
N SER A 11 8.18 7.42 -11.62
CA SER A 11 7.63 8.51 -12.43
C SER A 11 6.24 8.22 -13.00
N SER A 12 5.63 7.09 -12.64
CA SER A 12 4.35 6.61 -13.19
C SER A 12 3.28 6.60 -12.13
N VAL A 13 2.01 6.71 -12.54
CA VAL A 13 0.89 6.41 -11.66
C VAL A 13 0.83 4.90 -11.45
N VAL A 14 0.77 4.46 -10.19
CA VAL A 14 0.73 3.05 -9.81
C VAL A 14 -0.56 2.70 -9.08
N CYS A 15 -1.04 1.47 -9.24
CA CYS A 15 -2.18 0.96 -8.50
C CYS A 15 -1.69 0.21 -7.25
N LEU A 16 -2.16 0.66 -6.09
CA LEU A 16 -1.98 0.01 -4.80
C LEU A 16 -3.22 -0.82 -4.49
N TRP A 17 -3.02 -2.13 -4.33
CA TRP A 17 -4.04 -3.06 -3.87
C TRP A 17 -3.72 -3.59 -2.48
N VAL A 18 -4.65 -3.41 -1.53
CA VAL A 18 -4.49 -3.87 -0.15
C VAL A 18 -5.44 -5.02 0.13
N GLU A 19 -4.90 -6.23 0.29
CA GLU A 19 -5.68 -7.43 0.61
C GLU A 19 -5.90 -7.55 2.13
N PRO A 20 -7.10 -7.92 2.63
CA PRO A 20 -8.28 -8.39 1.89
C PRO A 20 -9.31 -7.29 1.58
N TRP A 21 -9.01 -6.01 1.83
CA TRP A 21 -10.00 -4.93 1.74
C TRP A 21 -10.36 -4.51 0.31
N GLY A 22 -9.57 -4.94 -0.68
CA GLY A 22 -9.98 -5.05 -2.08
C GLY A 22 -10.39 -3.75 -2.76
N THR A 23 -9.80 -2.63 -2.31
CA THR A 23 -10.00 -1.32 -2.94
C THR A 23 -8.72 -0.92 -3.65
N ASP A 24 -8.83 -0.57 -4.94
CA ASP A 24 -7.75 0.00 -5.73
C ASP A 24 -7.52 1.46 -5.32
N HIS A 25 -6.27 1.78 -4.98
CA HIS A 25 -5.84 3.15 -4.74
C HIS A 25 -4.78 3.56 -5.76
N TRP A 26 -5.03 4.66 -6.47
CA TRP A 26 -4.08 5.18 -7.45
C TRP A 26 -3.14 6.18 -6.79
N MET A 27 -1.83 5.92 -6.91
CA MET A 27 -0.78 6.77 -6.36
C MET A 27 -0.07 7.51 -7.48
N GLU A 28 -0.12 8.84 -7.42
CA GLU A 28 0.67 9.71 -8.28
C GLU A 28 2.19 9.55 -7.98
N PRO A 29 3.07 9.89 -8.93
CA PRO A 29 4.52 9.97 -8.70
C PRO A 29 4.87 10.82 -7.47
N GLY A 30 5.68 10.27 -6.56
CA GLY A 30 6.05 10.92 -5.29
C GLY A 30 4.95 10.94 -4.23
N GLY A 31 3.82 10.28 -4.45
CA GLY A 31 2.75 10.13 -3.47
C GLY A 31 3.11 9.17 -2.34
N GLU A 32 2.66 9.48 -1.11
CA GLU A 32 2.82 8.64 0.08
C GLU A 32 1.44 8.30 0.65
N PHE A 33 1.26 7.04 1.05
CA PHE A 33 0.05 6.54 1.72
C PHE A 33 0.43 5.85 3.03
N THR A 34 -0.44 5.95 4.03
CA THR A 34 -0.33 5.15 5.26
C THR A 34 -1.53 4.24 5.37
N VAL A 35 -1.28 2.93 5.34
CA VAL A 35 -2.32 1.92 5.58
C VAL A 35 -2.42 1.69 7.09
N VAL A 36 -3.62 1.89 7.64
CA VAL A 36 -3.92 1.73 9.07
C VAL A 36 -4.99 0.64 9.24
N THR A 37 -4.69 -0.35 10.08
CA THR A 37 -5.65 -1.40 10.44
C THR A 37 -6.15 -1.20 11.87
N GLU A 38 -7.46 -1.29 12.08
CA GLU A 38 -8.09 -1.11 13.40
C GLU A 38 -7.88 -2.34 14.32
N THR A 39 -7.68 -3.53 13.76
CA THR A 39 -7.56 -4.78 14.52
C THR A 39 -6.15 -5.03 15.10
N ASP A 40 -6.10 -5.85 16.16
CA ASP A 40 -4.85 -6.29 16.81
C ASP A 40 -3.90 -6.97 15.82
N PRO A 41 -2.57 -6.86 16.03
CA PRO A 41 -1.57 -7.31 15.09
C PRO A 41 -1.50 -8.84 15.06
N GLU A 42 -2.24 -9.46 14.14
CA GLU A 42 -1.76 -10.71 13.53
C GLU A 42 -0.41 -10.43 12.83
N PRO A 43 0.50 -11.40 12.72
CA PRO A 43 1.88 -11.16 12.28
C PRO A 43 2.02 -10.57 10.86
N SER A 44 0.96 -10.51 10.06
CA SER A 44 0.80 -9.60 8.93
C SER A 44 -0.69 -9.51 8.61
N PRO A 45 -1.41 -8.47 9.05
CA PRO A 45 -2.87 -8.42 8.88
C PRO A 45 -3.29 -8.21 7.41
N PHE A 46 -2.32 -7.92 6.52
CA PHE A 46 -2.56 -7.70 5.10
C PHE A 46 -1.32 -7.85 4.25
N ASN A 47 -1.56 -8.08 2.96
CA ASN A 47 -0.55 -8.02 1.90
C ASN A 47 -0.79 -6.78 1.05
N VAL A 48 0.31 -6.15 0.67
CA VAL A 48 0.31 -5.07 -0.34
C VAL A 48 0.81 -5.69 -1.64
N VAL A 49 -0.06 -5.75 -2.64
CA VAL A 49 0.28 -6.27 -3.97
C VAL A 49 0.44 -5.09 -4.92
N VAL A 50 1.54 -5.09 -5.67
CA VAL A 50 1.90 -3.99 -6.55
C VAL A 50 1.91 -4.48 -7.99
N HIS A 51 1.19 -3.75 -8.84
CA HIS A 51 1.23 -3.94 -10.29
C HIS A 51 2.04 -2.78 -10.88
N ASP A 52 3.21 -3.11 -11.44
CA ASP A 52 4.31 -2.23 -11.91
C ASP A 52 5.48 -2.09 -10.91
N GLN A 53 6.71 -2.28 -11.39
CA GLN A 53 7.90 -2.39 -10.53
C GLN A 53 8.33 -1.00 -10.03
N GLY A 54 8.16 -0.69 -8.73
CA GLY A 54 8.83 0.46 -8.13
C GLY A 54 8.25 1.08 -6.84
N ILE A 55 7.43 0.34 -6.09
CA ILE A 55 6.98 0.76 -4.76
C ILE A 55 7.91 0.20 -3.67
N THR A 56 8.23 1.02 -2.67
CA THR A 56 8.90 0.62 -1.43
C THR A 56 7.93 0.63 -0.24
N VAL A 57 8.04 -0.38 0.63
CA VAL A 57 7.19 -0.61 1.84
C VAL A 57 8.05 -0.56 3.09
#